data_AF-A0A3B5RE15-F1
#
_entry.id   AF-A0A3B5RE15-F1
#
_cell.length_a   1.000
_cell.length_b   1.000
_cell.length_c   1.000
_cell.angle_alpha   90.00
_cell.angle_beta   90.00
_cell.angle_gamma   90.00
#
_symmetry.space_group_name_H-M   'P 1'
#
loop_
_entity.id
_entity.type
_entity.pdbx_description
1 polymer ?
#
loop_
_entity_poly.entity_id
_entity_poly.type
_entity_poly.pdbx_seq_one_letter_code
_entity_poly.pdbx_strand_id
1 'polypeptide(L)'
;MPQFCSAYSCLNLRTVDVRDRGITFHKFPKDKERRKRWEIALRRDGFTASDSSVLCSEHFKTEDFDKTGQIVRLRADVIPSIFSFPVHLQRVGALLKVH
;
A
#
# COMPACT_ATOMS: atom_id res chain seq x y z
N MET A 1 -7.05 -1.70 19.40
CA MET A 1 -6.96 -2.73 18.34
C MET A 1 -5.80 -2.38 17.41
N PRO A 2 -4.77 -3.23 17.28
CA PRO A 2 -3.64 -2.94 16.40
C PRO A 2 -4.12 -2.78 14.95
N GLN A 3 -3.59 -1.80 14.24
CA GLN A 3 -3.89 -1.60 12.82
C GLN A 3 -3.00 -2.56 12.02
N PHE A 4 -3.60 -3.42 11.22
CA PHE A 4 -2.90 -4.32 10.32
C PHE A 4 -2.87 -3.73 8.90
N CYS A 5 -1.86 -4.09 8.13
CA CYS A 5 -1.79 -3.71 6.73
C CYS A 5 -2.94 -4.36 5.95
N SER A 6 -3.70 -3.57 5.19
CA SER A 6 -4.79 -4.06 4.36
C SER A 6 -4.33 -4.80 3.10
N ALA A 7 -3.03 -4.78 2.79
CA ALA A 7 -2.46 -5.44 1.61
C ALA A 7 -2.63 -6.95 1.64
N TYR A 8 -2.88 -7.52 0.46
CA TYR A 8 -2.96 -8.96 0.29
C TYR A 8 -1.66 -9.62 0.73
N SER A 9 -1.77 -10.68 1.56
CA SER A 9 -0.65 -11.46 2.08
C SER A 9 0.38 -10.65 2.89
N CYS A 10 0.03 -9.46 3.37
CA CYS A 10 0.89 -8.66 4.24
C CYS A 10 0.55 -8.91 5.72
N LEU A 11 1.54 -9.33 6.49
CA LEU A 11 1.38 -9.64 7.92
C LEU A 11 1.88 -8.51 8.83
N ASN A 12 2.20 -7.34 8.28
CA ASN A 12 2.68 -6.22 9.09
C ASN A 12 1.56 -5.66 9.97
N LEU A 13 1.78 -5.74 11.28
CA LEU A 13 0.94 -5.12 12.31
C LEU A 13 1.64 -3.90 12.90
N ARG A 14 0.88 -2.90 13.31
CA ARG A 14 1.45 -1.70 13.94
C ARG A 14 1.99 -2.01 15.35
N THR A 15 3.18 -2.58 15.42
CA THR A 15 3.91 -2.96 16.65
C THR A 15 5.24 -2.22 16.75
N VAL A 16 5.90 -2.32 17.91
CA VAL A 16 7.23 -1.70 18.13
C VAL A 16 8.29 -2.34 17.24
N ASP A 17 8.28 -3.67 17.09
CA ASP A 17 9.18 -4.42 16.20
C ASP A 17 9.09 -3.95 14.73
N VAL A 18 7.87 -3.79 14.21
CA VAL A 18 7.65 -3.33 12.84
C VAL A 18 8.14 -1.89 12.67
N ARG A 19 8.01 -1.05 13.70
CA ARG A 19 8.55 0.31 13.68
C ARG A 19 10.08 0.31 13.74
N ASP A 20 10.69 -0.60 14.50
CA ASP A 20 12.15 -0.74 14.59
C ASP A 20 12.76 -1.15 13.24
N ARG A 21 12.03 -1.98 12.47
CA ARG A 21 12.31 -2.27 11.05
C ARG A 21 12.10 -1.07 10.11
N GLY A 22 11.71 0.09 10.61
CA GLY A 22 11.47 1.30 9.82
C GLY A 22 10.16 1.30 9.02
N ILE A 23 9.25 0.35 9.28
CA ILE A 23 7.99 0.25 8.54
C ILE A 23 6.98 1.24 9.10
N THR A 24 6.48 2.14 8.25
CA THR A 24 5.45 3.12 8.59
C THR A 24 4.09 2.71 8.03
N PHE A 25 3.02 3.23 8.63
CA PHE A 25 1.64 2.92 8.23
C PHE A 25 0.94 4.18 7.72
N HIS A 26 0.34 4.08 6.54
CA HIS A 26 -0.29 5.17 5.82
C HIS A 26 -1.77 4.88 5.63
N LYS A 27 -2.61 5.81 6.08
CA LYS A 27 -4.06 5.71 5.90
C LYS A 27 -4.44 5.87 4.44
N PHE A 28 -5.57 5.29 4.08
CA PHE A 28 -6.16 5.56 2.78
C PHE A 28 -6.47 7.06 2.63
N PRO A 29 -6.27 7.62 1.44
CA PRO A 29 -6.57 9.01 1.18
C PRO A 29 -8.07 9.30 1.41
N LYS A 30 -8.38 10.55 1.79
CA LYS A 30 -9.76 11.03 1.89
C LYS A 30 -10.38 11.29 0.52
N ASP A 31 -9.54 11.58 -0.47
CA ASP A 31 -9.96 11.72 -1.85
C ASP A 31 -10.56 10.42 -2.38
N LYS A 32 -11.78 10.49 -2.91
CA LYS A 32 -12.56 9.32 -3.30
C LYS A 32 -11.95 8.60 -4.50
N GLU A 33 -11.46 9.34 -5.49
CA GLU A 33 -10.86 8.74 -6.69
C GLU A 33 -9.58 8.00 -6.35
N ARG A 34 -8.70 8.65 -5.58
CA ARG A 34 -7.44 8.06 -5.14
C ARG A 34 -7.67 6.87 -4.21
N ARG A 35 -8.65 6.96 -3.30
CA ARG A 35 -9.04 5.85 -2.43
C ARG A 35 -9.49 4.65 -3.26
N LYS A 36 -10.34 4.88 -4.26
CA LYS A 36 -10.79 3.83 -5.19
C LYS A 36 -9.62 3.20 -5.96
N ARG A 37 -8.65 4.00 -6.42
CA ARG A 37 -7.43 3.47 -7.06
C ARG A 37 -6.63 2.56 -6.14
N TRP A 38 -6.52 2.89 -4.85
CA TRP A 38 -5.87 2.03 -3.85
C TRP A 38 -6.65 0.74 -3.60
N GLU A 39 -7.97 0.82 -3.49
CA GLU A 39 -8.85 -0.36 -3.35
C GLU A 39 -8.69 -1.31 -4.54
N ILE A 40 -8.66 -0.78 -5.77
CA ILE A 40 -8.43 -1.57 -6.98
C ILE A 40 -7.01 -2.17 -6.99
N ALA A 41 -5.99 -1.40 -6.58
CA ALA A 41 -4.61 -1.85 -6.55
C ALA A 41 -4.39 -3.06 -5.63
N LEU A 42 -5.22 -3.21 -4.59
CA LEU A 42 -5.18 -4.37 -3.70
C LEU A 42 -5.64 -5.67 -4.35
N ARG A 43 -6.33 -5.60 -5.50
CA ARG A 43 -6.86 -6.74 -6.25
C ARG A 43 -7.66 -7.71 -5.37
N ARG A 44 -8.36 -7.17 -4.36
CA ARG A 44 -9.16 -7.94 -3.42
C ARG A 44 -10.63 -7.72 -3.75
N ASP A 45 -11.28 -8.79 -4.19
CA ASP A 45 -12.70 -8.75 -4.52
C ASP A 45 -13.54 -8.32 -3.31
N GLY A 46 -14.46 -7.37 -3.51
CA GLY A 46 -15.32 -6.82 -2.46
C GLY A 46 -14.63 -6.02 -1.36
N PHE A 47 -13.35 -5.65 -1.51
CA PHE A 47 -12.67 -4.83 -0.50
C PHE A 47 -13.04 -3.35 -0.61
N THR A 48 -13.53 -2.80 0.50
CA THR A 48 -13.80 -1.36 0.68
C THR A 48 -12.98 -0.85 1.85
N ALA A 49 -12.20 0.20 1.63
CA ALA A 49 -11.34 0.78 2.66
C ALA A 49 -12.17 1.56 3.68
N SER A 50 -12.03 1.21 4.95
CA SER A 50 -12.52 1.99 6.09
C SER A 50 -11.56 3.14 6.44
N ASP A 51 -12.00 4.09 7.28
CA ASP A 51 -11.11 5.17 7.77
C ASP A 51 -9.99 4.70 8.70
N SER A 52 -10.08 3.45 9.18
CA SER A 52 -9.04 2.74 9.92
C SER A 52 -8.15 1.86 9.02
N SER A 53 -8.49 1.70 7.74
CA SER A 53 -7.68 0.91 6.81
C SER A 53 -6.35 1.63 6.54
N VAL A 54 -5.26 0.86 6.52
CA VAL A 54 -3.90 1.37 6.36
C VAL A 54 -3.07 0.43 5.48
N LEU A 55 -2.12 0.99 4.75
CA LEU A 55 -1.08 0.24 4.06
C LEU A 55 0.28 0.55 4.70
N CYS A 56 1.12 -0.46 4.83
CA CYS A 56 2.49 -0.27 5.30
C CYS A 56 3.37 0.30 4.17
N SER A 57 4.50 0.90 4.53
CA SER A 57 5.40 1.57 3.61
C SER A 57 6.01 0.66 2.54
N GLU A 58 6.06 -0.65 2.77
CA GLU A 58 6.59 -1.63 1.81
C GLU A 58 5.78 -1.73 0.51
N HIS A 59 4.53 -1.22 0.50
CA HIS A 59 3.68 -1.22 -0.69
C HIS A 59 3.88 0.00 -1.60
N PHE A 60 4.79 0.90 -1.21
CA PHE A 60 5.10 2.14 -1.92
C PHE A 60 6.60 2.21 -2.21
N LYS A 61 6.97 2.89 -3.28
CA LYS A 61 8.38 3.14 -3.59
C LYS A 61 8.91 4.23 -2.68
N THR A 62 10.22 4.24 -2.42
CA THR A 62 10.83 5.27 -1.57
C THR A 62 10.66 6.68 -2.15
N GLU A 63 10.57 6.81 -3.48
CA GLU A 63 10.32 8.07 -4.20
C GLU A 63 8.90 8.64 -4.04
N ASP A 64 7.95 7.77 -3.70
CA ASP A 64 6.55 8.14 -3.50
C ASP A 64 6.33 8.94 -2.21
N PHE A 65 7.32 8.89 -1.32
CA PHE A 65 7.30 9.62 -0.07
C PHE A 65 7.84 11.03 -0.26
N ASP A 66 7.00 12.00 0.05
CA ASP A 66 7.43 13.36 0.29
C ASP A 66 8.04 13.45 1.69
N LYS A 67 9.35 13.73 1.72
CA LYS A 67 10.16 13.96 2.92
C LYS A 67 10.62 15.41 3.04
N THR A 68 10.05 16.32 2.24
CA THR A 68 10.49 17.73 2.20
C THR A 68 9.97 18.52 3.39
N GLY A 69 8.89 18.07 4.02
CA GLY A 69 8.32 18.66 5.23
C GLY A 69 8.67 17.92 6.52
N GLN A 70 8.15 18.41 7.65
CA GLN A 70 8.32 17.81 8.98
C GLN A 70 7.65 16.43 9.14
N ILE A 71 6.75 16.06 8.23
CA ILE A 71 5.99 14.81 8.29
C ILE A 71 6.13 14.10 6.95
N VAL A 72 6.60 12.84 7.00
CA VAL A 72 6.65 11.97 5.82
C VAL A 72 5.23 11.65 5.35
N ARG A 73 4.90 12.04 4.13
CA ARG A 73 3.58 11.82 3.51
C ARG A 73 3.74 11.18 2.14
N LEU A 74 2.70 10.50 1.67
CA LEU A 74 2.66 10.03 0.29
C LEU A 74 2.25 11.20 -0.61
N ARG A 75 2.95 11.37 -1.74
CA ARG A 75 2.61 12.37 -2.75
C ARG A 75 1.17 12.18 -3.27
N ALA A 76 0.57 13.23 -3.82
CA ALA A 76 -0.85 13.26 -4.18
C ALA A 76 -1.27 12.14 -5.16
N ASP A 77 -0.41 11.76 -6.09
CA ASP A 77 -0.75 10.83 -7.18
C ASP A 77 -0.28 9.39 -6.94
N VAL A 78 0.25 9.10 -5.76
CA VAL A 78 0.81 7.79 -5.47
C VAL A 78 -0.31 6.76 -5.26
N ILE A 79 -0.14 5.64 -5.96
CA ILE A 79 -0.94 4.41 -5.84
C ILE A 79 0.02 3.30 -5.38
N PRO A 80 -0.35 2.47 -4.37
CA PRO A 80 0.47 1.34 -3.96
C PRO A 80 0.65 0.40 -5.16
N SER A 81 1.87 -0.02 -5.40
CA SER A 81 2.23 -0.82 -6.58
C SER A 81 3.06 -2.05 -6.26
N ILE A 82 3.67 -2.10 -5.08
CA ILE A 82 4.51 -3.21 -4.65
C ILE A 82 3.63 -4.21 -3.90
N PHE A 83 3.34 -5.34 -4.54
CA PHE A 83 2.58 -6.42 -3.94
C PHE A 83 3.16 -7.76 -4.35
N SER A 84 3.39 -8.64 -3.38
CA SER A 84 3.77 -10.04 -3.62
C SER A 84 2.52 -10.88 -3.89
N PHE A 85 1.86 -10.64 -5.02
CA PHE A 85 0.74 -11.48 -5.43
C PHE A 85 1.24 -12.87 -5.85
N PRO A 86 0.51 -13.98 -5.56
CA PRO A 86 0.84 -15.29 -6.10
C PRO A 86 0.84 -15.26 -7.64
N VAL A 87 1.64 -16.12 -8.28
CA VAL A 87 1.90 -16.12 -9.74
C VAL A 87 0.61 -16.07 -10.58
N HIS A 88 -0.47 -16.70 -10.11
CA HIS A 88 -1.76 -16.70 -10.80
C HIS A 88 -2.47 -15.33 -10.82
N LEU A 89 -2.14 -14.40 -9.90
CA LEU A 89 -2.66 -13.02 -9.87
C LEU A 89 -1.72 -12.00 -10.50
N GLN A 90 -0.48 -12.38 -10.86
CA GLN A 90 0.50 -11.51 -11.52
C GLN A 90 0.19 -11.30 -13.02
N ARG A 91 -0.67 -12.15 -13.61
CA ARG A 91 -0.87 -12.32 -15.05
C ARG A 91 -1.74 -11.29 -15.79
N VAL A 92 -1.95 -10.09 -15.24
CA VAL A 92 -2.69 -9.02 -15.96
C VAL A 92 -1.78 -7.86 -16.42
N GLY A 93 -0.46 -7.92 -16.19
CA GLY A 93 0.46 -6.85 -16.62
C GLY A 93 1.86 -7.26 -17.09
N ALA A 94 2.20 -8.54 -17.07
CA ALA A 94 3.52 -9.02 -17.50
C ALA A 94 3.41 -9.88 -18.77
N LEU A 95 2.92 -9.28 -19.84
CA LEU A 95 3.21 -9.74 -21.20
C LEU A 95 4.05 -8.61 -21.82
N LEU A 96 5.24 -8.96 -22.30
CA LEU A 96 6.29 -8.10 -22.85
C LEU A 96 7.32 -7.56 -21.85
N LYS A 97 8.23 -8.42 -21.39
CA LYS A 97 9.67 -8.20 -21.63
C LYS A 97 10.34 -9.56 -21.79
N VAL A 98 10.43 -9.99 -23.05
CA VAL A 98 11.42 -10.97 -23.50
C VAL A 98 12.55 -10.14 -24.09
N HIS A 99 13.73 -10.21 -23.48
CA HIS A 99 15.01 -10.20 -24.19
C HIS A 99 16.05 -10.80 -23.27
#